data_AF-A0PQ08-F1
#
_entry.id   AF-A0PQ08-F1
#
_cell.length_a   1.000
_cell.length_b   1.000
_cell.length_c   1.000
_cell.angle_alpha   90.00
_cell.angle_beta   90.00
_cell.angle_gamma   90.00
#
_symmetry.space_group_name_H-M   'P 1'
#
loop_
_entity.id
_entity.type
_entity.pdbx_description
1 polymer ?
#
loop_
_entity_poly.entity_id
_entity_poly.type
_entity_poly.pdbx_seq_one_letter_code
_entity_poly.pdbx_strand_id
1 'polypeptide(L)'
;MPPAFTHLRSALGAQVYGAMGIARDDTQARQTAVLRNWEFFRAPLGGIVSMHQELGLVDSMGVGMFLQNLMLALTARGLGTCVQVSIAGYPEIVRKQVGIPSHLTILCGLAIGYPDPDFAGNQLRVGRDDVAEHVVFLDD
;
A
#
# COMPACT_ATOMS: atom_id res chain seq x y z
N MET A 1 -9.68 -5.23 -9.57
CA MET A 1 -10.27 -3.89 -9.40
C MET A 1 -11.36 -3.69 -10.45
N PRO A 2 -12.57 -3.27 -10.07
CA PRO A 2 -13.67 -3.07 -11.01
C PRO A 2 -13.35 -2.03 -12.09
N PRO A 3 -13.88 -2.15 -13.33
CA PRO A 3 -13.63 -1.21 -14.43
C PRO A 3 -13.89 0.25 -14.07
N ALA A 4 -14.96 0.51 -13.29
CA ALA A 4 -15.35 1.84 -12.84
C ALA A 4 -14.23 2.61 -12.10
N PHE A 5 -13.32 1.91 -11.40
CA PHE A 5 -12.26 2.52 -10.59
C PHE A 5 -10.88 2.50 -11.26
N THR A 6 -10.78 2.02 -12.49
CA THR A 6 -9.49 1.90 -13.19
C THR A 6 -8.78 3.23 -13.41
N HIS A 7 -9.56 4.31 -13.56
CA HIS A 7 -9.06 5.67 -13.72
C HIS A 7 -8.30 6.17 -12.48
N LEU A 8 -8.72 5.80 -11.27
CA LEU A 8 -8.03 6.18 -10.03
C LEU A 8 -6.62 5.60 -9.98
N ARG A 9 -6.47 4.33 -10.36
CA ARG A 9 -5.16 3.67 -10.44
C ARG A 9 -4.26 4.30 -11.49
N SER A 10 -4.79 4.62 -12.67
CA SER A 10 -3.98 5.24 -13.73
C SER A 10 -3.57 6.67 -13.39
N ALA A 11 -4.46 7.45 -12.76
CA ALA A 11 -4.16 8.80 -12.29
C ALA A 11 -3.08 8.79 -11.20
N LEU A 12 -3.22 7.91 -10.19
CA LEU A 12 -2.20 7.76 -9.15
C LEU A 12 -0.86 7.28 -9.74
N GLY A 13 -0.90 6.30 -10.64
CA GLY A 13 0.30 5.80 -11.32
C GLY A 13 1.02 6.90 -12.11
N ALA A 14 0.29 7.77 -12.80
CA ALA A 14 0.88 8.90 -13.51
C ALA A 14 1.63 9.86 -12.56
N GLN A 15 1.08 10.16 -11.38
CA GLN A 15 1.74 10.99 -10.38
C GLN A 15 2.99 10.32 -9.80
N VAL A 16 2.88 9.04 -9.42
CA VAL A 16 3.98 8.27 -8.81
C VAL A 16 5.14 8.10 -9.79
N TYR A 17 4.88 7.65 -11.01
CA TYR A 17 5.93 7.48 -12.03
C TYR A 17 6.49 8.82 -12.50
N GLY A 18 5.63 9.84 -12.66
CA GLY A 18 6.06 11.19 -13.01
C GLY A 18 7.00 11.80 -11.98
N ALA A 19 6.71 11.64 -10.68
CA ALA A 19 7.59 12.09 -9.61
C ALA A 19 8.97 11.41 -9.64
N MET A 20 9.04 10.15 -10.10
CA MET A 20 10.30 9.43 -10.28
C MET A 20 11.01 9.73 -11.62
N GLY A 21 10.46 10.64 -12.45
CA GLY A 21 10.99 10.94 -13.79
C GLY A 21 10.78 9.82 -14.82
N ILE A 22 9.86 8.89 -14.56
CA ILE A 22 9.60 7.74 -15.43
C ILE A 22 8.54 8.10 -16.45
N ALA A 23 8.91 8.07 -17.73
CA ALA A 23 8.03 8.37 -18.85
C ALA A 23 6.85 7.38 -18.94
N ARG A 24 5.80 7.77 -19.68
CA ARG A 24 4.57 6.95 -19.76
C ARG A 24 4.75 5.69 -20.60
N ASP A 25 5.54 5.81 -21.65
CA ASP A 25 5.91 4.80 -22.63
C ASP A 25 7.13 3.97 -22.22
N ASP A 26 7.90 4.42 -21.23
CA ASP A 26 9.00 3.66 -20.63
C ASP A 26 8.49 2.48 -19.79
N THR A 27 8.16 1.40 -20.49
CA THR A 27 7.60 0.18 -19.93
C THR A 27 8.62 -0.52 -19.03
N GLN A 28 9.90 -0.46 -19.36
CA GLN A 28 10.96 -1.13 -18.61
C GLN A 28 11.17 -0.46 -17.25
N ALA A 29 11.33 0.86 -17.21
CA ALA A 29 11.50 1.58 -15.94
C ALA A 29 10.27 1.44 -15.04
N ARG A 30 9.06 1.41 -15.62
CA ARG A 30 7.82 1.13 -14.88
C ARG A 30 7.82 -0.26 -14.26
N GLN A 31 8.22 -1.28 -15.01
CA GLN A 31 8.35 -2.64 -14.48
C GLN A 31 9.36 -2.68 -13.32
N THR A 32 10.54 -2.07 -13.47
CA THR A 32 11.53 -1.96 -12.40
C THR A 32 10.98 -1.26 -11.17
N ALA A 33 10.23 -0.16 -11.33
CA ALA A 33 9.60 0.55 -10.22
C ALA A 33 8.56 -0.32 -9.49
N VAL A 34 7.78 -1.13 -10.22
CA VAL A 34 6.84 -2.08 -9.61
C VAL A 34 7.59 -3.16 -8.84
N LEU A 35 8.70 -3.68 -9.39
CA LEU A 35 9.48 -4.76 -8.76
C LEU A 35 10.01 -4.41 -7.36
N ARG A 36 10.26 -3.11 -7.09
CA ARG A 36 10.64 -2.62 -5.76
C ARG A 36 9.66 -3.01 -4.65
N ASN A 37 8.41 -3.33 -4.99
CA ASN A 37 7.46 -3.84 -4.01
C ASN A 37 7.95 -5.12 -3.33
N TRP A 38 8.47 -6.08 -4.09
CA TRP A 38 8.93 -7.36 -3.55
C TRP A 38 10.31 -7.27 -2.88
N GLU A 39 11.00 -6.14 -3.03
CA GLU A 39 12.16 -5.75 -2.23
C GLU A 39 11.77 -4.97 -0.96
N PHE A 40 10.48 -4.78 -0.69
CA PHE A 40 9.97 -3.89 0.37
C PHE A 40 10.55 -2.47 0.29
N PHE A 41 10.82 -1.99 -0.93
CA PHE A 41 11.54 -0.74 -1.19
C PHE A 41 12.88 -0.64 -0.45
N ARG A 42 13.52 -1.78 -0.17
CA ARG A 42 14.75 -1.93 0.62
C ARG A 42 14.62 -1.42 2.05
N ALA A 43 13.41 -1.38 2.59
CA ALA A 43 13.18 -1.10 3.99
C ALA A 43 13.86 -2.17 4.88
N PRO A 44 14.39 -1.79 6.05
CA PRO A 44 15.06 -2.71 6.96
C PRO A 44 14.10 -3.72 7.61
N LEU A 45 12.79 -3.44 7.61
CA LEU A 45 11.77 -4.32 8.16
C LEU A 45 10.61 -4.46 7.17
N GLY A 46 10.22 -5.70 6.89
CA GLY A 46 9.00 -6.06 6.15
C GLY A 46 8.05 -6.81 7.05
N GLY A 47 6.79 -6.38 7.10
CA GLY A 47 5.69 -7.06 7.78
C GLY A 47 4.72 -7.70 6.78
N ILE A 48 4.07 -8.78 7.19
CA ILE A 48 2.92 -9.35 6.47
C ILE A 48 1.70 -9.21 7.35
N VAL A 49 0.63 -8.64 6.80
CA VAL A 49 -0.65 -8.46 7.49
C VAL A 49 -1.61 -9.53 6.99
N SER A 50 -2.15 -10.31 7.92
CA SER A 50 -3.07 -11.40 7.61
C SER A 50 -4.24 -11.45 8.59
N MET A 51 -5.33 -12.08 8.18
CA MET A 51 -6.55 -12.24 8.96
C MET A 51 -7.03 -13.69 8.87
N HIS A 52 -7.69 -14.23 9.90
CA HIS A 52 -8.28 -15.57 9.83
C HIS A 52 -9.27 -15.66 8.66
N GLN A 53 -9.23 -16.75 7.89
CA GLN A 53 -10.01 -16.91 6.66
C GLN A 53 -11.54 -16.96 6.87
N GLU A 54 -11.99 -17.24 8.10
CA GLU A 54 -13.41 -17.25 8.47
C GLU A 54 -13.94 -15.84 8.79
N LEU A 55 -13.06 -14.86 8.95
CA LEU A 55 -13.44 -13.47 9.19
C LEU A 55 -13.85 -12.81 7.86
N GLY A 56 -14.90 -11.99 7.92
CA GLY A 56 -15.54 -11.38 6.76
C GLY A 56 -15.10 -9.94 6.50
N LEU A 57 -15.88 -9.26 5.65
CA LEU A 57 -15.63 -7.86 5.27
C LEU A 57 -15.66 -6.91 6.48
N VAL A 58 -16.59 -7.12 7.41
CA VAL A 58 -16.72 -6.27 8.60
C VAL A 58 -15.49 -6.40 9.51
N ASP A 59 -14.99 -7.61 9.70
CA ASP A 59 -13.78 -7.87 10.49
C ASP A 59 -12.52 -7.26 9.85
N SER A 60 -12.47 -7.23 8.52
CA SER A 60 -11.36 -6.61 7.79
C SER A 60 -11.24 -5.10 8.07
N MET A 61 -12.34 -4.44 8.46
CA MET A 61 -12.29 -3.04 8.93
C MET A 61 -11.48 -2.92 10.21
N GLY A 62 -11.61 -3.86 11.15
CA GLY A 62 -10.82 -3.90 12.38
C GLY A 62 -9.33 -4.07 12.09
N VAL A 63 -8.97 -4.90 11.11
CA VAL A 63 -7.58 -5.05 10.65
C VAL A 63 -7.07 -3.76 10.02
N GLY A 64 -7.89 -3.07 9.22
CA GLY A 64 -7.57 -1.76 8.65
C GLY A 64 -7.32 -0.70 9.72
N MET A 65 -8.18 -0.62 10.74
CA MET A 65 -8.02 0.30 11.88
C MET A 65 -6.74 0.02 12.67
N PHE A 66 -6.46 -1.26 12.95
CA PHE A 66 -5.20 -1.67 13.60
C PHE A 66 -3.98 -1.27 12.76
N LEU A 67 -3.98 -1.58 11.46
CA LEU A 67 -2.87 -1.28 10.56
C LEU A 67 -2.62 0.23 10.47
N GLN A 68 -3.67 1.04 10.36
CA GLN A 68 -3.57 2.50 10.36
C GLN A 68 -3.00 3.03 11.68
N ASN A 69 -3.46 2.53 12.83
CA ASN A 69 -2.92 2.92 14.13
C ASN A 69 -1.43 2.57 14.27
N LEU A 70 -1.01 1.40 13.80
CA LEU A 70 0.39 1.01 13.75
C LEU A 70 1.22 1.98 12.89
N MET A 71 0.75 2.32 11.69
CA MET A 71 1.45 3.25 10.80
C MET A 71 1.55 4.65 11.40
N LEU A 72 0.50 5.16 12.04
CA LEU A 72 0.54 6.45 12.73
C LEU A 72 1.50 6.42 13.92
N ALA A 73 1.52 5.32 14.70
CA ALA A 73 2.44 5.16 15.82
C ALA A 73 3.92 5.09 15.39
N LEU A 74 4.20 4.46 14.24
CA LEU A 74 5.52 4.43 13.62
C LEU A 74 5.90 5.81 13.08
N THR A 75 4.97 6.50 12.43
CA THR A 75 5.15 7.88 11.94
C THR A 75 5.51 8.83 13.08
N ALA A 76 4.81 8.75 14.21
CA ALA A 76 5.10 9.55 15.41
C ALA A 76 6.50 9.30 15.99
N ARG A 77 7.15 8.18 15.61
CA ARG A 77 8.52 7.81 16.00
C ARG A 77 9.55 8.08 14.89
N GLY A 78 9.16 8.78 13.83
CA GLY A 78 10.05 9.13 12.72
C GLY A 78 10.29 8.01 11.70
N LEU A 79 9.48 6.95 11.72
CA LEU A 79 9.54 5.86 10.74
C LEU A 79 8.51 6.09 9.62
N GLY A 80 8.89 5.75 8.40
CA GLY A 80 8.00 5.67 7.26
C GLY A 80 7.46 4.26 7.06
N THR A 81 6.28 4.19 6.46
CA THR A 81 5.61 2.93 6.13
C THR A 81 5.03 2.95 4.73
N CYS A 82 5.06 1.81 4.04
CA CYS A 82 4.38 1.63 2.75
C CYS A 82 3.55 0.34 2.77
N VAL A 83 2.23 0.46 2.59
CA VAL A 83 1.32 -0.69 2.46
C VAL A 83 1.39 -1.23 1.03
N GLN A 84 1.55 -2.55 0.89
CA GLN A 84 1.86 -3.19 -0.37
C GLN A 84 0.89 -4.34 -0.66
N VAL A 85 -0.17 -4.05 -1.42
CA VAL A 85 -1.14 -5.06 -1.88
C VAL A 85 -0.51 -6.05 -2.88
N SER A 86 0.54 -5.62 -3.58
CA SER A 86 1.37 -6.43 -4.49
C SER A 86 1.91 -7.71 -3.84
N ILE A 87 2.25 -7.68 -2.55
CA ILE A 87 2.73 -8.84 -1.80
C ILE A 87 1.65 -9.92 -1.69
N ALA A 88 0.39 -9.52 -1.48
CA ALA A 88 -0.74 -10.44 -1.41
C ALA A 88 -1.06 -11.12 -2.75
N GLY A 89 -0.47 -10.66 -3.86
CA GLY A 89 -0.59 -11.31 -5.17
C GLY A 89 0.16 -12.64 -5.29
N TYR A 90 1.05 -12.96 -4.35
CA TYR A 90 1.84 -14.20 -4.35
C TYR A 90 1.77 -14.92 -2.99
N PRO A 91 0.56 -15.26 -2.50
CA PRO A 91 0.35 -15.72 -1.14
C PRO A 91 1.13 -17.00 -0.82
N GLU A 92 1.20 -17.95 -1.76
CA GLU A 92 1.92 -19.21 -1.56
C GLU A 92 3.43 -19.04 -1.39
N ILE A 93 4.03 -18.08 -2.11
CA ILE A 93 5.45 -17.74 -1.95
C ILE A 93 5.68 -17.14 -0.57
N VAL A 94 4.85 -16.18 -0.17
CA VAL A 94 4.94 -15.52 1.15
C VAL A 94 4.78 -16.54 2.27
N ARG A 95 3.76 -17.42 2.19
CA ARG A 95 3.54 -18.50 3.18
C ARG A 95 4.77 -19.37 3.34
N LYS A 96 5.34 -19.84 2.23
CA LYS A 96 6.54 -20.69 2.25
C LYS A 96 7.73 -19.99 2.90
N GLN A 97 7.89 -18.68 2.68
CA GLN A 97 9.05 -17.94 3.15
C GLN A 97 9.00 -17.58 4.63
N VAL A 98 7.83 -17.21 5.15
CA VAL A 98 7.67 -16.69 6.54
C VAL A 98 6.80 -17.57 7.43
N GLY A 99 6.38 -18.74 6.96
CA GLY A 99 5.66 -19.73 7.75
C GLY A 99 4.23 -19.37 8.12
N ILE A 100 3.54 -18.58 7.29
CA ILE A 100 2.13 -18.20 7.55
C ILE A 100 1.20 -19.40 7.35
N PRO A 101 0.44 -19.83 8.38
CA PRO A 101 -0.51 -20.94 8.27
C PRO A 101 -1.58 -20.73 7.20
N SER A 102 -2.06 -21.82 6.59
CA SER A 102 -3.07 -21.78 5.52
C SER A 102 -4.40 -21.13 5.92
N HIS A 103 -4.78 -21.20 7.20
CA HIS A 103 -6.02 -20.62 7.72
C HIS A 103 -5.99 -19.08 7.85
N LEU A 104 -4.84 -18.44 7.58
CA LEU A 104 -4.72 -16.99 7.53
C LEU A 104 -4.71 -16.48 6.09
N THR A 105 -5.64 -15.61 5.73
CA THR A 105 -5.65 -14.86 4.47
C THR A 105 -4.65 -13.71 4.54
N ILE A 106 -3.69 -13.66 3.62
CA ILE A 106 -2.74 -12.54 3.50
C ILE A 106 -3.45 -11.35 2.85
N LEU A 107 -3.47 -10.21 3.54
CA LEU A 107 -4.14 -9.00 3.09
C LEU A 107 -3.18 -8.05 2.37
N CYS A 108 -1.98 -7.83 2.93
CA CYS A 108 -0.95 -6.97 2.35
C CYS A 108 0.43 -7.22 2.99
N GLY A 109 1.47 -6.66 2.36
CA GLY A 109 2.76 -6.41 3.01
C GLY A 109 2.83 -4.99 3.57
N LEU A 110 3.81 -4.76 4.46
CA LEU A 110 4.12 -3.46 5.04
C LEU A 110 5.63 -3.26 5.09
N ALA A 111 6.16 -2.36 4.27
CA ALA A 111 7.55 -1.91 4.40
C ALA A 111 7.66 -0.89 5.55
N ILE A 112 8.67 -1.02 6.41
CA ILE A 112 8.90 -0.14 7.57
C ILE A 112 10.37 0.25 7.63
N GLY A 113 10.65 1.56 7.67
CA GLY A 113 12.04 2.04 7.67
C GLY A 113 12.17 3.54 7.85
N TYR A 114 13.38 4.03 7.64
CA TYR A 114 13.66 5.46 7.56
C TYR A 114 13.56 5.91 6.10
N PRO A 115 12.65 6.84 5.76
CA PRO A 115 12.50 7.32 4.39
C PRO A 115 13.78 8.01 3.91
N ASP A 116 14.18 7.71 2.67
CA ASP A 116 15.19 8.47 1.96
C ASP A 116 14.58 9.80 1.47
N PRO A 117 15.03 10.96 1.98
CA PRO A 117 14.47 12.26 1.57
C PRO A 117 14.81 12.64 0.12
N ASP A 118 15.88 12.05 -0.44
CA ASP A 118 16.36 12.35 -1.79
C ASP A 118 15.67 11.47 -2.85
N PHE A 119 14.97 10.42 -2.41
CA PHE A 119 14.15 9.63 -3.31
C PHE A 119 12.89 10.41 -3.72
N ALA A 120 12.84 10.83 -4.98
CA ALA A 120 11.77 11.71 -5.51
C ALA A 120 10.35 11.17 -5.28
N GLY A 121 10.16 9.83 -5.23
CA GLY A 121 8.88 9.22 -4.89
C GLY A 121 8.36 9.56 -3.49
N ASN A 122 9.26 9.87 -2.54
CA ASN A 122 8.91 10.25 -1.16
C ASN A 122 8.50 11.73 -1.03
N GLN A 123 8.76 12.54 -2.07
CA GLN A 123 8.37 13.95 -2.11
C GLN A 123 6.96 14.14 -2.68
N LEU A 124 6.38 13.10 -3.27
CA LEU A 124 5.02 13.13 -3.80
C LEU A 124 4.01 13.44 -2.70
N ARG A 125 3.09 14.36 -2.99
CA ARG A 125 1.88 14.60 -2.20
C ARG A 125 0.69 14.29 -3.08
N VAL A 126 0.07 13.14 -2.84
CA VAL A 126 -1.15 12.74 -3.53
C VAL A 126 -2.32 13.53 -2.96
N GLY A 127 -3.12 14.16 -3.83
CA GLY A 127 -4.34 14.85 -3.44
C GLY A 127 -5.35 13.95 -2.72
N ARG A 128 -6.37 14.56 -2.12
CA ARG A 128 -7.56 13.88 -1.63
C ARG A 128 -8.77 14.52 -2.28
N ASP A 129 -9.83 13.74 -2.46
CA ASP A 129 -11.10 14.25 -2.96
C ASP A 129 -11.67 15.25 -1.95
N ASP A 130 -12.57 16.12 -2.44
CA ASP A 130 -13.30 17.04 -1.57
C ASP A 130 -14.15 16.23 -0.57
N VAL A 131 -14.30 16.76 0.66
CA VAL A 131 -15.11 16.12 1.69
C VAL A 131 -16.56 15.94 1.24
N ALA A 132 -17.08 16.88 0.43
CA ALA A 132 -18.44 16.84 -0.10
C ALA A 132 -18.70 15.66 -1.06
N GLU A 133 -17.66 15.05 -1.63
CA GLU A 133 -17.79 13.85 -2.47
C GLU A 133 -18.11 12.59 -1.65
N HIS A 134 -17.77 12.60 -0.35
CA HIS A 134 -17.87 11.43 0.53
C HIS A 134 -18.77 11.64 1.75
N VAL A 135 -19.23 12.86 1.98
CA VAL A 135 -20.01 13.25 3.17
C VAL A 135 -21.25 14.04 2.74
N VAL A 136 -22.42 13.60 3.22
CA VAL A 136 -23.68 14.34 3.09
C VAL A 136 -23.95 15.08 4.39
N PHE A 137 -24.04 16.41 4.30
CA PHE A 137 -24.47 17.26 5.41
C PHE A 137 -26.00 17.40 5.37
N LEU A 138 -26.64 17.15 6.51
CA LEU A 138 -28.07 17.38 6.69
C LEU A 138 -28.22 18.64 7.53
N ASP A 139 -28.95 19.62 7.01
CA ASP A 139 -29.43 20.74 7.81
C ASP A 139 -30.68 20.30 8.60
N ASP A 140 -30.96 21.00 9.71
CA ASP A 140 -32.15 20.75 10.56
C ASP A 140 -33.49 21.01 9.85
#